data_AF-A0A7W6WU49-F1
#
_entry.id   AF-A0A7W6WU49-F1
#
_cell.length_a   1.000
_cell.length_b   1.000
_cell.length_c   1.000
_cell.angle_alpha   90.00
_cell.angle_beta   90.00
_cell.angle_gamma   90.00
#
_symmetry.space_group_name_H-M   'P 1'
#
loop_
_entity.id
_entity.type
_entity.pdbx_description
1 polymer ?
#
loop_
_entity_poly.entity_id
_entity_poly.type
_entity_poly.pdbx_seq_one_letter_code
_entity_poly.pdbx_strand_id
1 'polypeptide(L)'
;MAENEAEGGAGAEGAEAAPPRNKLKLIIMAVGLLAILGAGAATWFFFFRHGDDEHHAEVAPPPKPPAFVDVPDIMVNLAGAPGERVQYLKLKIVLELKEEKQVEAIKPTMPRVTDIFQTYVRELRSSDLNGSAGIFRLKEELTKRVNAAVAPIQVSAVLFKEVVIQ
;
A
#
# COMPACT_ATOMS: atom_id res chain seq x y z
N MET A 1 0.53 97.03 -12.01
CA MET A 1 -0.63 97.71 -11.40
C MET A 1 -1.51 96.57 -10.88
N ALA A 2 -1.34 96.17 -9.62
CA ALA A 2 -1.92 96.84 -8.44
C ALA A 2 -3.44 96.60 -8.47
N GLU A 3 -4.12 96.02 -7.48
CA GLU A 3 -3.83 95.68 -6.10
C GLU A 3 -4.74 94.51 -5.71
N ASN A 4 -4.28 93.71 -4.74
CA ASN A 4 -5.12 92.95 -3.83
C ASN A 4 -5.50 93.91 -2.72
N GLU A 5 -6.76 93.97 -2.29
CA GLU A 5 -7.03 94.39 -0.91
C GLU A 5 -8.40 93.92 -0.40
N ALA A 6 -8.33 93.43 0.83
CA ALA A 6 -9.40 92.93 1.64
C ALA A 6 -9.81 94.01 2.66
N GLU A 7 -11.10 94.07 2.97
CA GLU A 7 -11.69 94.58 4.22
C GLU A 7 -12.87 93.65 4.53
N GLY A 8 -13.24 93.30 5.75
CA GLY A 8 -12.95 93.85 7.07
C GLY A 8 -14.21 93.69 7.93
N GLY A 9 -14.06 93.11 9.14
CA GLY A 9 -15.03 93.16 10.25
C GLY A 9 -16.15 92.11 10.23
N ALA A 10 -16.83 91.78 11.33
CA ALA A 10 -16.64 92.01 12.78
C ALA A 10 -17.72 91.16 13.51
N GLY A 11 -17.49 90.78 14.77
CA GLY A 11 -18.51 90.28 15.71
C GLY A 11 -18.48 88.76 15.92
N ALA A 12 -17.95 88.25 17.05
CA ALA A 12 -18.63 88.08 18.36
C ALA A 12 -19.86 87.16 18.26
N GLU A 13 -20.12 86.17 19.10
CA GLU A 13 -19.55 85.56 20.30
C GLU A 13 -20.40 84.28 20.49
N GLY A 14 -19.88 83.22 21.12
CA GLY A 14 -20.71 82.05 21.41
C GLY A 14 -19.92 80.78 21.64
N ALA A 15 -19.31 80.68 22.81
CA ALA A 15 -18.76 79.44 23.32
C ALA A 15 -19.89 78.44 23.62
N GLU A 16 -19.76 77.21 23.12
CA GLU A 16 -20.33 76.05 23.82
C GLU A 16 -19.35 74.88 23.72
N ALA A 17 -18.95 74.40 24.90
CA ALA A 17 -17.89 73.45 25.11
C ALA A 17 -18.22 72.07 24.54
N ALA A 18 -17.35 71.55 23.68
CA ALA A 18 -17.37 70.16 23.27
C ALA A 18 -16.98 69.25 24.46
N PRO A 19 -17.73 68.18 24.78
CA PRO A 19 -17.34 67.27 25.85
C PRO A 19 -16.08 66.50 25.43
N PRO A 20 -15.19 66.14 26.36
CA PRO A 20 -13.92 65.51 26.02
C PRO A 20 -14.17 64.15 25.38
N ARG A 21 -13.84 64.03 24.09
CA ARG A 21 -13.88 62.75 23.36
C ARG A 21 -13.02 61.73 24.11
N ASN A 22 -13.65 60.65 24.55
CA ASN A 22 -13.01 59.48 25.15
C ASN A 22 -12.07 58.79 24.14
N LYS A 23 -10.87 59.34 23.94
CA LYS A 23 -9.82 58.81 23.06
C LYS A 23 -9.49 57.35 23.40
N LEU A 24 -9.64 56.95 24.66
CA LEU A 24 -9.51 55.57 25.14
C LEU A 24 -10.53 54.60 24.52
N LYS A 25 -11.79 54.99 24.32
CA LYS A 25 -12.81 54.13 23.69
C LYS A 25 -12.55 53.93 22.19
N LEU A 26 -12.01 54.95 21.53
CA LEU A 26 -11.56 54.87 20.13
C LEU A 26 -10.31 53.99 19.98
N ILE A 27 -9.35 54.08 20.89
CA ILE A 27 -8.17 53.21 20.90
C ILE A 27 -8.57 51.76 21.18
N ILE A 28 -9.46 51.51 22.15
CA ILE A 28 -9.96 50.15 22.44
C ILE A 28 -10.73 49.59 21.24
N MET A 29 -11.53 50.41 20.54
CA MET A 29 -12.24 49.97 19.34
C MET A 29 -11.27 49.71 18.17
N ALA A 30 -10.25 50.54 17.99
CA ALA A 30 -9.22 50.33 16.96
C ALA A 30 -8.37 49.08 17.23
N VAL A 31 -7.98 48.85 18.50
CA VAL A 31 -7.25 47.64 18.91
C VAL A 31 -8.12 46.40 18.80
N GLY A 32 -9.41 46.48 19.15
CA GLY A 32 -10.37 45.40 18.95
C GLY A 32 -10.55 45.03 17.48
N LEU A 33 -10.65 46.03 16.60
CA LEU A 33 -10.75 45.82 15.15
C LEU A 33 -9.47 45.20 14.57
N LEU A 34 -8.29 45.67 15.01
CA LEU A 34 -6.99 45.10 14.64
C LEU A 34 -6.82 43.66 15.13
N ALA A 35 -7.29 43.34 16.33
CA ALA A 35 -7.24 41.98 16.87
C ALA A 35 -8.13 41.01 16.08
N ILE A 36 -9.33 41.45 15.68
CA ILE A 36 -10.25 40.64 14.86
C ILE A 36 -9.67 40.43 13.45
N LEU A 37 -9.12 41.47 12.82
CA LEU A 37 -8.49 41.35 11.50
C LEU A 37 -7.21 40.50 11.53
N GLY A 38 -6.40 40.64 12.58
CA GLY A 38 -5.19 39.82 12.78
C GLY A 38 -5.51 38.34 13.05
N ALA A 39 -6.53 38.06 13.86
CA ALA A 39 -6.99 36.69 14.11
C ALA A 39 -7.61 36.05 12.85
N GLY A 40 -8.38 36.82 12.07
CA GLY A 40 -8.93 36.37 10.79
C GLY A 40 -7.84 36.05 9.75
N ALA A 41 -6.82 36.91 9.63
CA ALA A 41 -5.69 36.68 8.73
C ALA A 41 -4.83 35.50 9.17
N ALA A 42 -4.58 35.33 10.48
CA ALA A 42 -3.82 34.20 11.01
C ALA A 42 -4.56 32.87 10.82
N THR A 43 -5.86 32.82 11.07
CA THR A 43 -6.68 31.61 10.85
C THR A 43 -6.79 31.28 9.37
N TRP A 44 -7.00 32.26 8.49
CA TRP A 44 -7.00 32.05 7.04
C TRP A 44 -5.63 31.55 6.54
N PHE A 45 -4.53 32.16 6.99
CA PHE A 45 -3.17 31.76 6.61
C PHE A 45 -2.79 30.36 7.14
N PHE A 46 -3.20 30.00 8.36
CA PHE A 46 -2.93 28.68 8.93
C PHE A 46 -3.80 27.58 8.29
N PHE A 47 -5.03 27.93 7.90
CA PHE A 47 -5.96 27.03 7.24
C PHE A 47 -5.62 26.82 5.76
N PHE A 48 -5.16 27.85 5.04
CA PHE A 48 -4.73 27.75 3.64
C PHE A 48 -3.30 27.19 3.48
N ARG A 49 -2.45 27.23 4.51
CA ARG A 49 -1.09 26.66 4.46
C ARG A 49 -1.01 25.18 4.88
N HIS A 50 -2.12 24.58 5.32
CA HIS A 50 -2.25 23.13 5.57
C HIS A 50 -2.80 22.36 4.35
N GLY A 51 -2.94 23.00 3.19
CA GLY A 51 -3.43 22.37 1.96
C GLY A 51 -2.38 21.74 1.06
N ASP A 52 -1.08 21.85 1.41
CA ASP A 52 0.05 21.41 0.59
C ASP A 52 0.74 20.15 1.16
N ASP A 53 0.02 19.29 1.87
CA ASP A 53 0.45 17.89 2.01
C ASP A 53 0.11 17.18 0.69
N GLU A 54 0.87 17.54 -0.36
CA GLU A 54 1.08 16.66 -1.50
C GLU A 54 1.67 15.37 -0.94
N HIS A 55 0.77 14.41 -0.67
CA HIS A 55 1.10 13.01 -0.72
C HIS A 55 1.75 12.76 -2.08
N HIS A 56 3.08 12.86 -2.12
CA HIS A 56 3.89 12.17 -3.11
C HIS A 56 3.47 10.71 -3.02
N ALA A 57 2.51 10.35 -3.86
CA ALA A 57 2.27 8.98 -4.23
C ALA A 57 3.59 8.53 -4.86
N GLU A 58 4.46 7.98 -4.02
CA GLU A 58 5.62 7.23 -4.46
C GLU A 58 5.05 6.16 -5.38
N VAL A 59 5.20 6.41 -6.68
CA VAL A 59 4.75 5.51 -7.73
C VAL A 59 5.51 4.22 -7.45
N ALA A 60 4.80 3.25 -6.85
CA ALA A 60 5.38 1.96 -6.53
C ALA A 60 6.08 1.45 -7.79
N PRO A 61 7.35 1.04 -7.70
CA PRO A 61 8.07 0.57 -8.86
C PRO A 61 7.24 -0.52 -9.57
N PRO A 62 7.24 -0.53 -10.92
CA PRO A 62 6.41 -1.45 -11.68
C PRO A 62 6.65 -2.89 -11.19
N PRO A 63 5.59 -3.72 -11.08
CA PRO A 63 5.73 -5.08 -10.58
C PRO A 63 6.77 -5.81 -11.42
N LYS A 64 7.80 -6.35 -10.74
CA LYS A 64 8.83 -7.14 -11.41
C LYS A 64 8.18 -8.33 -12.10
N PRO A 65 8.68 -8.73 -13.29
CA PRO A 65 8.13 -9.89 -13.98
C PRO A 65 8.30 -11.14 -13.11
N PRO A 66 7.30 -12.05 -13.10
CA PRO A 66 7.40 -13.30 -12.36
C PRO A 66 8.54 -14.14 -12.93
N ALA A 67 9.18 -14.90 -12.06
CA ALA A 67 10.23 -15.83 -12.41
C ALA A 67 9.79 -17.27 -12.17
N PHE A 68 10.34 -18.20 -12.92
CA PHE A 68 9.95 -19.61 -12.89
C PHE A 68 11.15 -20.49 -12.62
N VAL A 69 11.00 -21.46 -11.72
CA VAL A 69 12.04 -22.43 -11.42
C VAL A 69 11.50 -23.85 -11.48
N ASP A 70 12.19 -24.70 -12.24
CA ASP A 70 11.85 -26.11 -12.35
C ASP A 70 12.23 -26.86 -11.07
N VAL A 71 11.30 -27.68 -10.59
CA VAL A 71 11.53 -28.65 -9.53
C VAL A 71 11.93 -29.97 -10.19
N PRO A 72 12.88 -30.72 -9.62
CA PRO A 72 13.20 -32.06 -10.10
C PRO A 72 11.97 -32.95 -10.27
N ASP A 73 11.96 -33.77 -11.32
CA ASP A 73 10.87 -34.71 -11.61
C ASP A 73 10.59 -35.60 -10.40
N ILE A 74 9.32 -35.69 -10.02
CA ILE A 74 8.86 -36.48 -8.87
C ILE A 74 8.11 -37.70 -9.37
N MET A 75 8.54 -38.89 -8.96
CA MET A 75 7.83 -40.13 -9.18
C MET A 75 7.63 -40.83 -7.83
N VAL A 76 6.37 -41.03 -7.43
CA VAL A 76 6.03 -41.66 -6.15
C VAL A 76 4.90 -42.66 -6.30
N ASN A 77 4.79 -43.58 -5.35
CA ASN A 77 3.68 -44.52 -5.28
C ASN A 77 2.53 -43.84 -4.54
N LEU A 78 1.32 -43.92 -5.08
CA LEU A 78 0.10 -43.45 -4.42
C LEU A 78 -0.32 -44.42 -3.31
N ALA A 79 -1.05 -43.89 -2.34
CA ALA A 79 -1.66 -44.67 -1.27
C ALA A 79 -2.80 -45.55 -1.83
N GLY A 80 -2.68 -46.87 -1.65
CA GLY A 80 -3.67 -47.86 -2.06
C GLY A 80 -4.18 -48.71 -0.89
N ALA A 81 -5.26 -49.45 -1.10
CA ALA A 81 -5.71 -50.45 -0.15
C ALA A 81 -4.83 -51.72 -0.22
N PRO A 82 -4.74 -52.53 0.85
CA PRO A 82 -4.06 -53.83 0.80
C PRO A 82 -4.65 -54.71 -0.31
N GLY A 83 -3.79 -55.19 -1.23
CA GLY A 83 -4.19 -56.02 -2.38
C GLY A 83 -4.54 -55.24 -3.65
N GLU A 84 -4.56 -53.90 -3.60
CA GLU A 84 -4.72 -53.06 -4.79
C GLU A 84 -3.41 -52.94 -5.57
N ARG A 85 -3.51 -52.74 -6.90
CA ARG A 85 -2.33 -52.46 -7.73
C ARG A 85 -1.69 -51.16 -7.29
N VAL A 86 -0.37 -51.18 -7.08
CA VAL A 86 0.40 -49.97 -6.81
C VAL A 86 0.29 -49.04 -8.01
N GLN A 87 -0.24 -47.85 -7.76
CA GLN A 87 -0.33 -46.79 -8.76
C GLN A 87 0.83 -45.82 -8.56
N TYR A 88 1.42 -45.37 -9.66
CA TYR A 88 2.54 -44.44 -9.65
C TYR A 88 2.06 -43.08 -10.12
N LEU A 89 2.44 -42.02 -9.42
CA LEU A 89 2.24 -40.66 -9.88
C LEU A 89 3.58 -40.05 -10.30
N LYS A 90 3.62 -39.59 -11.55
CA LYS A 90 4.70 -38.76 -12.08
C LYS A 90 4.24 -37.30 -12.18
N LEU A 91 5.01 -36.40 -11.57
CA LEU A 91 4.77 -34.96 -11.57
C LEU A 91 5.97 -34.22 -12.13
N LYS A 92 5.70 -33.26 -13.02
CA LYS A 92 6.65 -32.19 -13.38
C LYS A 92 6.11 -30.86 -12.91
N ILE A 93 6.88 -30.20 -12.05
CA ILE A 93 6.44 -29.05 -11.28
C ILE A 93 7.33 -27.85 -11.58
N VAL A 94 6.72 -26.67 -11.67
CA VAL A 94 7.40 -25.38 -11.74
C VAL A 94 6.90 -24.51 -10.60
N LEU A 95 7.82 -23.86 -9.88
CA LEU A 95 7.48 -22.85 -8.90
C LEU A 95 7.48 -21.48 -9.57
N GLU A 96 6.42 -20.73 -9.37
CA GLU A 96 6.33 -19.32 -9.74
C GLU A 96 6.78 -18.46 -8.56
N LEU A 97 7.72 -17.55 -8.82
CA LEU A 97 8.33 -16.65 -7.87
C LEU A 97 8.07 -15.20 -8.31
N LYS A 98 8.14 -14.26 -7.37
CA LYS A 98 7.86 -12.84 -7.63
C LYS A 98 8.94 -12.17 -8.48
N GLU A 99 10.18 -12.64 -8.37
CA GLU A 99 11.31 -12.06 -9.08
C GLU A 99 12.46 -13.07 -9.27
N GLU A 100 13.32 -12.80 -10.24
CA GLU A 100 14.43 -13.67 -10.63
C GLU A 100 15.45 -13.89 -9.52
N LYS A 101 15.68 -12.89 -8.65
CA LYS A 101 16.59 -13.02 -7.50
C LYS A 101 16.20 -14.16 -6.55
N GLN A 102 14.91 -14.47 -6.44
CA GLN A 102 14.43 -15.56 -5.59
C GLN A 102 14.75 -16.94 -6.18
N VAL A 103 14.93 -17.04 -7.50
CA VAL A 103 15.30 -18.30 -8.18
C VAL A 103 16.64 -18.80 -7.68
N GLU A 104 17.63 -17.92 -7.52
CA GLU A 104 18.94 -18.31 -7.01
C GLU A 104 18.90 -18.64 -5.52
N ALA A 105 18.07 -17.93 -4.75
CA ALA A 105 17.92 -18.15 -3.32
C ALA A 105 17.21 -19.46 -2.97
N ILE A 106 16.31 -19.96 -3.82
CA ILE A 106 15.56 -21.21 -3.58
C ILE A 106 16.32 -22.46 -4.05
N LYS A 107 17.28 -22.34 -4.98
CA LYS A 107 18.07 -23.49 -5.48
C LYS A 107 18.68 -24.35 -4.36
N PRO A 108 19.31 -23.79 -3.31
CA PRO A 108 19.88 -24.59 -2.22
C PRO A 108 18.82 -25.33 -1.39
N THR A 109 17.57 -24.85 -1.36
CA THR A 109 16.48 -25.48 -0.61
C THR A 109 15.69 -26.48 -1.44
N MET A 110 16.00 -26.65 -2.73
CA MET A 110 15.33 -27.60 -3.62
C MET A 110 15.24 -29.03 -3.08
N PRO A 111 16.29 -29.63 -2.46
CA PRO A 111 16.17 -30.96 -1.88
C PRO A 111 15.08 -31.06 -0.81
N ARG A 112 14.89 -30.00 -0.02
CA ARG A 112 13.82 -29.92 1.00
C ARG A 112 12.45 -29.76 0.35
N VAL A 113 12.35 -28.97 -0.73
CA VAL A 113 11.10 -28.84 -1.50
C VAL A 113 10.67 -30.18 -2.09
N THR A 114 11.60 -30.89 -2.73
CA THR A 114 11.33 -32.20 -3.33
C THR A 114 10.92 -33.23 -2.29
N ASP A 115 11.56 -33.24 -1.12
CA ASP A 115 11.25 -34.17 -0.03
C ASP A 115 9.82 -33.95 0.52
N ILE A 116 9.43 -32.69 0.74
CA ILE A 116 8.09 -32.35 1.23
C ILE A 116 7.01 -32.69 0.20
N PHE A 117 7.28 -32.44 -1.08
CA PHE A 117 6.37 -32.80 -2.16
C PHE A 117 6.24 -34.32 -2.27
N GLN A 118 7.34 -35.05 -2.24
CA GLN A 118 7.32 -36.52 -2.27
C GLN A 118 6.53 -37.11 -1.10
N THR A 119 6.79 -36.62 0.12
CA THR A 119 6.11 -37.08 1.32
C THR A 119 4.61 -36.86 1.22
N TYR A 120 4.18 -35.65 0.86
CA TYR A 120 2.76 -35.33 0.74
C TYR A 120 2.07 -36.11 -0.37
N VAL A 121 2.67 -36.16 -1.56
CA VAL A 121 2.06 -36.79 -2.73
C VAL A 121 1.93 -38.31 -2.54
N ARG A 122 2.85 -38.94 -1.82
CA ARG A 122 2.79 -40.37 -1.49
C ARG A 122 1.58 -40.74 -0.62
N GLU A 123 1.07 -39.80 0.17
CA GLU A 123 -0.13 -40.00 1.00
C GLU A 123 -1.43 -39.90 0.20
N LEU A 124 -1.39 -39.39 -1.03
CA LEU A 124 -2.56 -39.20 -1.87
C LEU A 124 -3.04 -40.52 -2.47
N ARG A 125 -4.34 -40.62 -2.66
CA ARG A 125 -5.00 -41.70 -3.39
C ARG A 125 -5.34 -41.23 -4.79
N SER A 126 -5.55 -42.18 -5.70
CA SER A 126 -5.97 -41.86 -7.07
C SER A 126 -7.30 -41.09 -7.13
N SER A 127 -8.19 -41.34 -6.17
CA SER A 127 -9.44 -40.58 -6.03
C SER A 127 -9.23 -39.09 -5.76
N ASP A 128 -8.16 -38.72 -5.06
CA ASP A 128 -7.87 -37.33 -4.68
C ASP A 128 -7.37 -36.52 -5.87
N LEU A 129 -6.83 -37.20 -6.87
CA LEU A 129 -6.28 -36.63 -8.10
C LEU A 129 -7.26 -36.65 -9.27
N ASN A 130 -8.43 -37.27 -9.09
CA ASN A 130 -9.42 -37.39 -10.14
C ASN A 130 -10.13 -36.05 -10.41
N GLY A 131 -10.16 -35.68 -11.69
CA GLY A 131 -10.81 -34.46 -12.16
C GLY A 131 -10.05 -33.17 -11.84
N SER A 132 -10.57 -32.06 -12.36
CA SER A 132 -9.93 -30.74 -12.23
C SER A 132 -9.86 -30.23 -10.79
N ALA A 133 -10.88 -30.52 -9.98
CA ALA A 133 -10.95 -30.10 -8.58
C ALA A 133 -9.86 -30.75 -7.72
N GLY A 134 -9.56 -32.03 -7.96
CA GLY A 134 -8.49 -32.75 -7.24
C GLY A 134 -7.11 -32.14 -7.51
N ILE A 135 -6.81 -31.92 -8.79
CA ILE A 135 -5.56 -31.27 -9.22
C ILE A 135 -5.46 -29.83 -8.69
N PHE A 136 -6.56 -29.08 -8.66
CA PHE A 136 -6.57 -27.73 -8.10
C PHE A 136 -6.22 -27.73 -6.60
N ARG A 137 -6.85 -28.60 -5.80
CA ARG A 137 -6.53 -28.76 -4.37
C ARG A 137 -5.07 -29.18 -4.16
N LEU A 138 -4.56 -30.07 -5.01
CA LEU A 138 -3.15 -30.47 -4.97
C LEU A 138 -2.23 -29.26 -5.17
N LYS A 139 -2.51 -28.37 -6.13
CA LYS A 139 -1.72 -27.15 -6.34
C LYS A 139 -1.72 -26.25 -5.10
N GLU A 140 -2.89 -26.04 -4.50
CA GLU A 140 -3.01 -25.19 -3.31
C GLU A 140 -2.21 -25.75 -2.13
N GLU A 141 -2.35 -27.04 -1.87
CA GLU A 141 -1.64 -27.71 -0.77
C GLU A 141 -0.13 -27.73 -0.98
N LEU A 142 0.35 -28.00 -2.20
CA LEU A 142 1.78 -27.92 -2.51
C LEU A 142 2.30 -26.48 -2.37
N THR A 143 1.54 -25.48 -2.82
CA THR A 143 1.91 -24.05 -2.70
C THR A 143 2.03 -23.64 -1.23
N LYS A 144 1.10 -24.08 -0.38
CA LYS A 144 1.13 -23.83 1.04
C LYS A 144 2.35 -24.49 1.71
N ARG A 145 2.62 -25.75 1.37
CA ARG A 145 3.72 -26.55 1.95
C ARG A 145 5.08 -26.01 1.54
N VAL A 146 5.28 -25.62 0.28
CA VAL A 146 6.55 -25.05 -0.16
C VAL A 146 6.82 -23.72 0.53
N ASN A 147 5.82 -22.83 0.62
CA ASN A 147 5.99 -21.54 1.30
C ASN A 147 6.38 -21.68 2.78
N ALA A 148 5.81 -22.67 3.48
CA ALA A 148 6.21 -22.98 4.86
C ALA A 148 7.66 -23.47 4.95
N ALA A 149 8.15 -24.17 3.92
CA ALA A 149 9.47 -24.77 3.90
C ALA A 149 10.60 -23.82 3.48
N VAL A 150 10.29 -22.85 2.61
CA VAL A 150 11.27 -21.95 2.00
C VAL A 150 11.24 -20.53 2.57
N ALA A 151 10.45 -20.29 3.61
CA ALA A 151 10.40 -19.00 4.30
C ALA A 151 11.83 -18.52 4.66
N PRO A 152 12.18 -17.26 4.37
CA PRO A 152 11.28 -16.14 4.02
C PRO A 152 10.96 -15.99 2.53
N ILE A 153 11.41 -16.90 1.66
CA ILE A 153 11.10 -16.86 0.22
C ILE A 153 9.60 -17.11 0.03
N GLN A 154 8.97 -16.34 -0.87
CA GLN A 154 7.56 -16.49 -1.20
C GLN A 154 7.41 -17.06 -2.60
N VAL A 155 6.76 -18.22 -2.69
CA VAL A 155 6.32 -18.87 -3.92
C VAL A 155 4.89 -18.41 -4.19
N SER A 156 4.66 -17.78 -5.34
CA SER A 156 3.34 -17.31 -5.77
C SER A 156 2.40 -18.46 -6.08
N ALA A 157 2.89 -19.46 -6.82
CA ALA A 157 2.09 -20.61 -7.21
C ALA A 157 2.95 -21.83 -7.56
N VAL A 158 2.35 -23.01 -7.41
CA VAL A 158 2.87 -24.28 -7.94
C VAL A 158 2.14 -24.61 -9.24
N LEU A 159 2.89 -24.74 -10.33
CA LEU A 159 2.38 -25.06 -11.65
C LEU A 159 2.75 -26.49 -12.03
N PHE A 160 1.82 -27.18 -12.71
CA PHE A 160 2.07 -28.51 -13.25
C PHE A 160 2.31 -28.45 -14.75
N LYS A 161 3.48 -28.94 -15.18
CA LYS A 161 3.79 -29.21 -16.58
C LYS A 161 3.23 -30.56 -17.02
N GLU A 162 3.30 -31.56 -16.15
CA GLU A 162 2.90 -32.93 -16.45
C GLU A 162 2.36 -33.58 -15.16
N VAL A 163 1.24 -34.30 -15.28
CA VAL A 163 0.63 -35.11 -14.23
C VAL A 163 0.18 -36.42 -14.86
N VAL A 164 0.80 -37.54 -14.50
CA VAL A 164 0.50 -38.86 -15.08
C VAL A 164 0.38 -39.89 -13.96
N ILE A 165 -0.76 -40.58 -13.93
CA ILE A 165 -1.04 -41.71 -13.03
C ILE A 165 -0.91 -43.01 -13.84
N GLN A 166 -0.14 -43.99 -13.33
CA GLN A 166 0.16 -45.26 -14.00
C GLN A 166 -0.13 -46.48 -13.12
#